data_AF-A0A2A4VK32-F1
#
_entry.id   AF-A0A2A4VK32-F1
#
_cell.length_a   1.000
_cell.length_b   1.000
_cell.length_c   1.000
_cell.angle_alpha   90.00
_cell.angle_beta   90.00
_cell.angle_gamma   90.00
#
_symmetry.space_group_name_H-M   'P 1'
#
loop_
_entity.id
_entity.type
_entity.pdbx_description
1 polymer ?
#
loop_
_entity_poly.entity_id
_entity_poly.type
_entity_poly.pdbx_seq_one_letter_code
_entity_poly.pdbx_strand_id
1 'polypeptide(L)'
;MMENFAELFEESLKEIETRPGSIIKGTIVAINKDNVIVDAGLKSESVISIDQFKSATGEVEVVVGDQVDVSLKATDDGFGETVLSRDDAKRHEAWQVLEKAYEEKETVIGVINGKVKG
;
A
#
# COMPACT_ATOMS: atom_id res chain seq x y z
N MET A 1 14.59 21.36 -29.59
CA MET A 1 13.35 20.60 -29.31
C MET A 1 13.73 19.25 -28.71
N MET A 2 14.25 19.27 -27.49
CA MET A 2 14.69 18.09 -26.73
C MET A 2 14.37 18.25 -25.23
N GLU A 3 13.79 19.39 -24.85
CA GLU A 3 13.44 19.75 -23.46
C GLU A 3 12.19 19.00 -22.97
N ASN A 4 11.25 18.66 -23.86
CA ASN A 4 9.97 18.04 -23.49
C ASN A 4 10.08 16.59 -22.97
N PHE A 5 10.97 15.76 -23.54
CA PHE A 5 11.16 14.38 -23.04
C PHE A 5 11.90 14.34 -21.71
N ALA A 6 12.91 15.20 -21.54
CA ALA A 6 13.65 15.30 -20.29
C ALA A 6 12.74 15.76 -19.15
N GLU A 7 11.90 16.77 -19.39
CA GLU A 7 10.93 17.26 -18.40
C GLU A 7 9.85 16.23 -18.07
N LEU A 8 9.23 15.57 -19.07
CA LEU A 8 8.25 14.49 -18.84
C LEU A 8 8.87 13.29 -18.11
N PHE A 9 10.11 12.94 -18.42
CA PHE A 9 10.82 11.86 -17.75
C PHE A 9 11.17 12.22 -16.30
N GLU A 10 11.57 13.46 -16.05
CA GLU A 10 11.86 13.96 -14.72
C GLU A 10 10.59 14.10 -13.86
N GLU A 11 9.44 14.47 -14.44
CA GLU A 11 8.13 14.39 -13.80
C GLU A 11 7.73 12.95 -13.49
N SER A 12 7.91 12.02 -14.42
CA SER A 12 7.63 10.60 -14.20
C SER A 12 8.51 10.01 -13.08
N LEU A 13 9.77 10.44 -12.98
CA LEU A 13 10.66 10.03 -11.87
C LEU A 13 10.25 10.63 -10.52
N LYS A 14 9.65 11.84 -10.51
CA LYS A 14 9.11 12.46 -9.29
C LYS A 14 7.82 11.80 -8.82
N GLU A 15 7.00 11.29 -9.75
CA GLU A 15 5.79 10.52 -9.43
C GLU A 15 6.11 9.20 -8.70
N ILE A 16 7.29 8.63 -8.97
CA ILE A 16 7.81 7.48 -8.25
C ILE A 16 8.46 7.96 -6.95
N GLU A 17 7.66 8.42 -5.99
CA GLU A 17 8.10 8.73 -4.64
C GLU A 17 8.53 7.44 -3.91
N THR A 18 9.78 7.02 -4.13
CA THR A 18 10.45 5.93 -3.40
C THR A 18 10.82 6.29 -1.95
N ARG A 19 9.97 7.10 -1.29
CA ARG A 19 10.13 7.44 0.12
C ARG A 19 9.60 6.28 0.97
N PRO A 20 10.32 5.86 2.02
CA PRO A 20 9.77 4.93 2.99
C PRO A 20 8.53 5.56 3.64
N GLY A 21 7.41 4.87 3.58
CA GLY A 21 6.08 5.33 3.99
C GLY A 21 5.15 5.70 2.84
N SER A 22 5.64 5.81 1.60
CA SER A 22 4.79 6.08 0.44
C SER A 22 3.86 4.91 0.13
N ILE A 23 2.61 5.22 -0.23
CA ILE A 23 1.64 4.26 -0.74
C ILE A 23 1.82 4.18 -2.26
N ILE A 24 2.02 2.97 -2.76
CA ILE A 24 2.22 2.68 -4.18
C ILE A 24 1.14 1.68 -4.59
N LYS A 25 0.66 1.79 -5.83
CA LYS A 25 -0.24 0.79 -6.41
C LYS A 25 0.56 -0.38 -6.97
N GLY A 26 0.35 -1.55 -6.39
CA GLY A 26 0.94 -2.80 -6.83
C GLY A 26 -0.07 -3.68 -7.56
N THR A 27 0.38 -4.37 -8.61
CA THR A 27 -0.42 -5.37 -9.33
C THR A 27 -0.02 -6.76 -8.86
N ILE A 28 -0.99 -7.63 -8.59
CA ILE A 28 -0.72 -9.00 -8.16
C ILE A 28 -0.31 -9.84 -9.36
N VAL A 29 0.92 -10.34 -9.35
CA VAL A 29 1.47 -11.17 -10.43
C VAL A 29 1.21 -12.65 -10.17
N ALA A 30 1.31 -13.08 -8.91
CA ALA A 30 1.08 -14.47 -8.54
C ALA A 30 0.58 -14.60 -7.09
N ILE A 31 -0.26 -15.61 -6.84
CA ILE A 31 -0.76 -15.96 -5.51
C ILE A 31 -0.34 -17.39 -5.22
N ASN A 32 0.52 -17.57 -4.21
CA ASN A 32 0.87 -18.87 -3.63
C ASN A 32 0.04 -19.12 -2.35
N LYS A 33 0.13 -20.34 -1.79
CA LYS A 33 -0.62 -20.70 -0.57
C LYS A 33 -0.31 -19.82 0.64
N ASP A 34 0.95 -19.41 0.78
CA ASP A 34 1.43 -18.66 1.95
C ASP A 34 1.84 -17.22 1.62
N ASN A 35 2.12 -16.93 0.33
CA ASN A 35 2.68 -15.66 -0.12
C ASN A 35 2.01 -15.17 -1.41
N VAL A 36 1.91 -13.85 -1.56
CA VAL A 36 1.44 -13.15 -2.76
C VAL A 36 2.60 -12.33 -3.31
N ILE A 37 2.83 -12.44 -4.62
CA ILE A 37 3.85 -11.67 -5.33
C ILE A 37 3.17 -10.47 -5.97
N VAL A 38 3.66 -9.29 -5.63
CA VAL A 38 3.13 -8.01 -6.09
C VAL A 38 4.22 -7.24 -6.81
N ASP A 39 3.90 -6.76 -8.01
CA ASP A 39 4.72 -5.83 -8.77
C ASP A 39 4.20 -4.40 -8.59
N ALA A 40 5.01 -3.55 -7.96
CA ALA A 40 4.70 -2.14 -7.73
C ALA A 40 5.42 -1.19 -8.70
N GLY A 41 5.98 -1.70 -9.80
CA GLY A 41 6.78 -0.90 -10.73
C GLY A 41 8.13 -0.45 -10.13
N LEU A 42 8.59 -1.17 -9.11
CA LEU A 42 9.87 -0.95 -8.45
C LEU A 42 10.95 -1.86 -9.06
N LYS A 43 12.18 -1.74 -8.55
CA LYS A 43 13.33 -2.50 -9.03
C LYS A 43 13.16 -4.02 -8.91
N SER A 44 12.38 -4.47 -7.93
CA SER A 44 12.16 -5.88 -7.61
C SER A 44 10.69 -6.13 -7.30
N GLU A 45 10.23 -7.34 -7.61
CA GLU A 45 8.94 -7.85 -7.16
C GLU A 45 8.96 -8.05 -5.64
N SER A 46 7.83 -7.78 -4.99
CA SER A 46 7.71 -7.90 -3.54
C SER A 46 6.90 -9.13 -3.14
N VAL A 47 7.39 -9.85 -2.15
CA VAL A 47 6.70 -10.99 -1.56
C VAL A 47 5.98 -10.53 -0.29
N ILE A 48 4.66 -10.65 -0.28
CA ILE A 48 3.82 -10.24 0.84
C ILE A 48 3.07 -11.48 1.35
N SER A 49 3.06 -11.72 2.66
CA SER A 49 2.34 -12.86 3.24
C SER A 49 0.84 -12.77 2.95
N ILE A 50 0.22 -13.90 2.61
CA ILE A 50 -1.20 -13.96 2.26
C ILE A 50 -2.12 -13.49 3.40
N ASP A 51 -1.65 -13.57 4.65
CA ASP A 51 -2.37 -13.08 5.83
C ASP A 51 -2.72 -11.60 5.75
N GLN A 52 -1.90 -10.77 5.08
CA GLN A 52 -2.21 -9.35 4.87
C GLN A 52 -3.33 -9.10 3.86
N PHE A 53 -3.67 -10.12 3.07
CA PHE A 53 -4.75 -10.08 2.07
C PHE A 53 -6.03 -10.75 2.55
N LYS A 54 -6.03 -11.33 3.76
CA LYS A 54 -7.23 -11.88 4.37
C LYS A 54 -8.09 -10.75 4.91
N SER A 55 -9.38 -10.81 4.61
CA SER A 55 -10.39 -9.93 5.20
C SER A 55 -10.67 -10.32 6.65
N ALA A 56 -11.48 -9.54 7.36
CA ALA A 56 -11.90 -9.83 8.74
C ALA A 56 -12.64 -11.18 8.87
N THR A 57 -13.14 -11.73 7.75
CA THR A 57 -13.80 -13.02 7.63
C THR A 57 -12.85 -14.19 7.33
N GLY A 58 -11.56 -13.92 7.10
CA GLY A 58 -10.54 -14.93 6.78
C GLY A 58 -10.47 -15.32 5.30
N GLU A 59 -11.28 -14.73 4.43
CA GLU A 59 -11.25 -14.95 2.98
C GLU A 59 -10.21 -14.04 2.32
N VAL A 60 -9.53 -14.58 1.30
CA VAL A 60 -8.57 -13.82 0.49
C VAL A 60 -9.35 -13.07 -0.58
N GLU A 61 -9.43 -11.76 -0.45
CA GLU A 61 -10.25 -10.89 -1.33
C GLU A 61 -9.54 -10.50 -2.64
N VAL A 62 -8.39 -11.12 -2.96
CA VAL A 62 -7.58 -10.72 -4.10
C VAL A 62 -7.39 -11.83 -5.12
N VAL A 63 -7.30 -11.42 -6.38
CA VAL A 63 -7.06 -12.29 -7.53
C VAL A 63 -5.80 -11.85 -8.28
N VAL A 64 -5.21 -12.76 -9.05
CA VAL A 64 -4.09 -12.42 -9.92
C VAL A 64 -4.54 -11.38 -10.96
N GLY A 65 -3.78 -10.30 -11.11
CA GLY A 65 -4.09 -9.15 -11.95
C GLY A 65 -4.82 -8.00 -11.26
N ASP A 66 -5.21 -8.15 -9.99
CA ASP A 66 -5.84 -7.08 -9.22
C ASP A 66 -4.82 -6.03 -8.75
N GLN A 67 -5.29 -4.78 -8.59
CA GLN A 67 -4.47 -3.68 -8.09
C GLN A 67 -4.73 -3.46 -6.60
N VAL A 68 -3.64 -3.41 -5.82
CA VAL A 68 -3.67 -3.25 -4.37
C VAL A 68 -2.76 -2.11 -3.95
N ASP A 69 -3.22 -1.30 -3.01
CA ASP A 69 -2.40 -0.26 -2.38
C ASP A 69 -1.48 -0.90 -1.34
N VAL A 70 -0.18 -0.65 -1.48
CA VAL A 70 0.88 -1.21 -0.66
C VAL A 70 1.82 -0.11 -0.19
N SER A 71 2.15 -0.11 1.09
CA SER A 71 3.08 0.87 1.66
C SER A 71 4.52 0.36 1.55
N LEU A 72 5.43 1.23 1.11
CA LEU A 72 6.87 0.94 1.06
C LEU A 72 7.47 1.12 2.45
N LYS A 73 7.87 0.03 3.12
CA LYS A 73 8.51 0.12 4.43
C LYS A 73 10.01 0.38 4.35
N ALA A 74 10.68 -0.34 3.44
CA ALA A 74 12.11 -0.20 3.20
C ALA A 74 12.44 -0.56 1.76
N THR A 75 13.35 0.20 1.16
CA THR A 75 13.80 0.02 -0.22
C THR A 75 14.75 -1.17 -0.39
N ASP A 76 15.39 -1.64 0.70
CA ASP A 76 16.32 -2.76 0.65
C ASP A 76 16.49 -3.43 2.03
N ASP A 77 16.17 -4.72 2.14
CA ASP A 77 16.47 -5.56 3.32
C ASP A 77 17.88 -6.21 3.24
N GLY A 78 18.74 -5.72 2.34
CA GLY A 78 20.10 -6.24 2.12
C GLY A 78 20.17 -7.39 1.10
N PHE A 79 19.03 -7.89 0.63
CA PHE A 79 18.90 -8.88 -0.45
C PHE A 79 18.29 -8.32 -1.73
N GLY A 80 18.01 -7.01 -1.78
CA GLY A 80 17.37 -6.37 -2.94
C GLY A 80 15.86 -6.59 -3.04
N GLU A 81 15.23 -7.13 -1.99
CA GLU A 81 13.77 -7.22 -1.88
C GLU A 81 13.21 -5.97 -1.16
N THR A 82 12.15 -5.41 -1.73
CA THR A 82 11.40 -4.28 -1.16
C THR A 82 10.36 -4.79 -0.17
N VAL A 83 10.40 -4.30 1.07
CA VAL A 83 9.44 -4.69 2.11
C VAL A 83 8.17 -3.87 1.93
N LEU A 84 7.09 -4.53 1.52
CA LEU A 84 5.78 -3.93 1.36
C LEU A 84 4.80 -4.41 2.43
N SER A 85 3.95 -3.49 2.89
CA SER A 85 2.94 -3.76 3.92
C SER A 85 1.57 -3.20 3.51
N ARG A 86 0.56 -4.07 3.44
CA ARG A 86 -0.82 -3.69 3.16
C ARG A 86 -1.54 -3.19 4.41
N ASP A 87 -1.21 -3.75 5.58
CA ASP A 87 -1.77 -3.30 6.87
C ASP A 87 -1.45 -1.84 7.15
N ASP A 88 -0.22 -1.42 6.88
CA ASP A 88 0.20 -0.04 7.09
C ASP A 88 -0.46 0.90 6.07
N ALA A 89 -0.67 0.44 4.83
CA ALA A 89 -1.45 1.18 3.82
C ALA A 89 -2.89 1.39 4.29
N LYS A 90 -3.58 0.35 4.77
CA LYS A 90 -4.96 0.44 5.31
C LYS A 90 -5.06 1.40 6.49
N ARG A 91 -4.08 1.41 7.39
CA ARG A 91 -4.05 2.34 8.53
C ARG A 91 -3.89 3.78 8.09
N HIS A 92 -3.02 4.01 7.10
CA HIS A 92 -2.80 5.35 6.58
C HIS A 92 -4.02 5.86 5.80
N GLU A 93 -4.66 5.01 5.00
CA GLU A 93 -5.93 5.30 4.34
C GLU A 93 -7.03 5.64 5.37
N ALA A 94 -7.18 4.84 6.42
CA ALA A 94 -8.13 5.12 7.49
C ALA A 94 -7.84 6.46 8.19
N TRP A 95 -6.56 6.83 8.32
CA TRP A 95 -6.16 8.13 8.87
C TRP A 95 -6.54 9.29 7.93
N GLN A 96 -6.35 9.15 6.63
CA GLN A 96 -6.78 10.15 5.64
C GLN A 96 -8.31 10.31 5.64
N VAL A 97 -9.06 9.21 5.75
CA VAL A 97 -10.52 9.26 5.88
C VAL A 97 -10.93 10.02 7.14
N LEU A 98 -10.26 9.76 8.27
CA LEU A 98 -10.53 10.47 9.53
C LEU A 98 -10.17 11.95 9.46
N GLU A 99 -9.04 12.30 8.83
CA GLU A 99 -8.62 13.69 8.64
C GLU A 99 -9.62 14.45 7.78
N LYS A 100 -10.04 13.84 6.66
CA LYS A 100 -11.07 14.41 5.79
C LYS A 100 -12.41 14.56 6.52
N ALA A 101 -12.85 13.55 7.27
CA ALA A 101 -14.06 13.62 8.07
C ALA A 101 -13.99 14.72 9.15
N TYR A 102 -12.81 14.97 9.71
CA TYR A 102 -12.59 16.07 10.65
C TYR A 102 -12.70 17.44 9.96
N GLU A 103 -12.10 17.59 8.77
CA GLU A 103 -12.15 18.83 7.99
C GLU A 103 -13.59 19.14 7.50
N GLU A 104 -14.30 18.12 7.03
CA GLU A 104 -15.70 18.21 6.56
C GLU A 104 -16.73 18.21 7.71
N LYS A 105 -16.28 18.05 8.96
CA LYS A 105 -17.14 17.90 10.17
C LYS A 105 -18.19 16.80 10.03
N GLU A 106 -17.82 15.70 9.39
CA GLU A 106 -18.69 14.56 9.16
C GLU A 106 -18.78 13.67 10.41
N THR A 107 -19.93 13.01 10.61
CA THR A 107 -20.12 12.08 11.73
C THR A 107 -19.64 10.69 11.32
N VAL A 108 -18.58 10.20 11.96
CA VAL A 108 -18.04 8.85 11.73
C VAL A 108 -18.76 7.80 12.60
N ILE A 109 -19.00 6.62 12.03
CA ILE A 109 -19.63 5.49 12.73
C ILE A 109 -18.53 4.69 13.43
N GLY A 110 -18.52 4.72 14.77
CA GLY A 110 -17.60 3.92 15.60
C GLY A 110 -18.34 2.84 16.38
N VAL A 111 -17.79 1.63 16.43
CA VAL A 111 -18.28 0.56 17.31
C VAL A 111 -17.51 0.61 18.63
N ILE A 112 -18.22 0.76 19.74
CA ILE A 112 -17.61 0.81 21.08
C ILE A 112 -17.32 -0.62 21.55
N ASN A 113 -16.05 -1.02 21.52
CA ASN A 113 -15.63 -2.38 21.91
C ASN A 113 -15.33 -2.56 23.41
N GLY A 114 -15.25 -1.48 24.19
CA GLY A 114 -15.05 -1.60 25.64
C GLY A 114 -14.62 -0.29 26.31
N LYS A 115 -14.83 -0.24 27.63
CA LYS A 115 -14.41 0.90 28.47
C LYS A 115 -13.00 0.64 29.00
N VAL A 116 -12.04 1.45 28.58
CA VAL A 116 -10.75 1.56 29.25
C VAL A 116 -10.95 2.32 30.57
N LYS A 117 -10.63 1.67 31.69
CA LYS A 117 -10.56 2.34 33.00
C LYS A 117 -9.23 3.10 33.05
N GLY A 118 -9.28 4.38 32.70
CA GLY A 118 -8.29 5.36 33.15
C GLY A 118 -8.48 5.63 34.64
#